data_AF-A0A3B9EN35-F1
#
_entry.id   AF-A0A3B9EN35-F1
#
_cell.length_a   1.000
_cell.length_b   1.000
_cell.length_c   1.000
_cell.angle_alpha   90.00
_cell.angle_beta   90.00
_cell.angle_gamma   90.00
#
_symmetry.space_group_name_H-M   'P 1'
#
loop_
_entity.id
_entity.type
_entity.pdbx_description
1 polymer ?
#
loop_
_entity_poly.entity_id
_entity_poly.type
_entity_poly.pdbx_seq_one_letter_code
_entity_poly.pdbx_strand_id
1 'polypeptide(L)' 'MFSRLFGILSADMAIDLGTANTLVYVKGKGIVLNEPSVVAIAEVKGKKQVLAVG' A
#
# COMPACT_ATOMS: atom_id res chain seq x y z
N MET A 1 -26.25 -9.18 -14.10
CA MET A 1 -25.41 -9.17 -15.33
C MET A 1 -24.36 -8.06 -15.30
N PHE A 2 -24.71 -6.83 -14.89
CA PHE A 2 -23.77 -5.70 -14.74
C PHE A 2 -22.68 -5.87 -13.66
N SER A 3 -22.94 -6.62 -12.59
CA SER A 3 -21.99 -6.84 -11.49
C SER A 3 -20.68 -7.55 -11.88
N ARG A 4 -20.70 -8.38 -12.93
CA ARG A 4 -19.48 -9.06 -13.43
C ARG A 4 -18.53 -8.12 -14.16
N LEU A 5 -19.05 -7.06 -14.78
CA LEU A 5 -18.23 -6.06 -15.47
C LEU A 5 -17.53 -5.14 -14.46
N PHE A 6 -18.20 -4.78 -13.37
CA PHE A 6 -17.61 -4.02 -12.26
C PHE A 6 -16.62 -4.83 -11.41
N GLY A 7 -16.79 -6.16 -11.32
CA GLY A 7 -15.84 -7.04 -10.62
C GLY A 7 -14.47 -7.18 -11.30
N ILE A 8 -14.36 -6.86 -12.59
CA ILE A 8 -13.07 -6.75 -13.31
C ILE A 8 -12.39 -5.40 -12.99
N LEU A 9 -13.16 -4.39 -12.57
CA LEU A 9 -12.67 -3.06 -12.21
C LEU A 9 -12.38 -2.91 -10.70
N SER A 10 -12.89 -3.79 -9.84
CA SER A 10 -12.50 -3.83 -8.43
C SER A 10 -11.15 -4.56 -8.30
N ALA A 11 -10.10 -3.83 -7.94
CA ALA A 11 -8.83 -4.45 -7.58
C ALA A 11 -8.99 -5.16 -6.21
N ASP A 12 -9.42 -6.42 -6.23
CA ASP A 12 -9.44 -7.29 -5.06
C ASP A 12 -8.02 -7.33 -4.46
N MET A 13 -7.83 -6.68 -3.31
CA MET A 13 -6.53 -6.44 -2.69
C MET A 13 -6.55 -6.87 -1.22
N ALA A 14 -5.45 -7.46 -0.78
CA ALA A 14 -5.15 -7.68 0.64
C ALA A 14 -3.89 -6.91 1.01
N ILE A 15 -3.88 -6.29 2.18
CA ILE A 15 -2.74 -5.53 2.70
C ILE A 15 -2.35 -6.13 4.05
N ASP A 16 -1.08 -6.51 4.17
CA ASP A 16 -0.46 -6.91 5.43
C ASP A 16 0.38 -5.74 5.95
N LEU A 17 0.03 -5.23 7.12
CA LEU A 17 0.67 -4.08 7.77
C LEU A 17 1.53 -4.57 8.94
N GLY A 18 2.61 -5.27 8.61
CA GLY A 18 3.59 -5.73 9.58
C GLY A 18 4.41 -4.57 10.16
N THR A 19 5.00 -4.78 11.34
CA THR A 19 5.87 -3.78 11.97
C THR A 19 7.16 -3.54 11.19
N ALA A 20 7.66 -4.57 10.51
CA ALA A 20 8.89 -4.51 9.71
C ALA A 20 8.60 -4.27 8.23
N ASN A 21 7.57 -4.89 7.66
CA ASN A 21 7.26 -4.84 6.23
C ASN A 21 5.77 -4.68 5.99
N THR A 22 5.45 -3.94 4.94
CA THR A 22 4.13 -3.83 4.37
C THR A 22 4.08 -4.62 3.08
N LEU A 23 3.12 -5.54 2.97
CA LEU A 23 2.91 -6.32 1.76
C LEU A 23 1.54 -6.00 1.17
N VAL A 24 1.48 -5.91 -0.15
CA VAL A 24 0.22 -5.77 -0.89
C VAL A 24 0.08 -6.93 -1.85
N TYR A 25 -1.01 -7.68 -1.72
CA TYR A 25 -1.42 -8.72 -2.65
C TYR A 25 -2.60 -8.24 -3.49
N VAL A 26 -2.54 -8.47 -4.80
CA VAL A 26 -3.67 -8.25 -5.72
C VAL A 26 -4.06 -9.58 -6.33
N LYS A 27 -5.35 -9.91 -6.26
CA LYS A 27 -5.92 -11.15 -6.82
C LYS A 27 -5.59 -11.26 -8.30
N GLY A 28 -5.00 -12.40 -8.68
CA GLY A 28 -4.56 -12.65 -10.06
C GLY A 28 -3.24 -11.98 -10.45
N LYS A 29 -2.64 -11.13 -9.60
CA LYS A 29 -1.31 -10.55 -9.82
C LYS A 29 -0.26 -11.04 -8.82
N GLY A 30 -0.67 -11.54 -7.65
CA GLY A 30 0.26 -11.94 -6.59
C GLY A 30 0.64 -10.77 -5.67
N ILE A 31 1.78 -10.89 -5.00
CA ILE A 31 2.35 -9.80 -4.19
C ILE A 31 2.89 -8.72 -5.15
N VAL A 32 2.33 -7.53 -5.08
CA VAL A 32 2.69 -6.38 -5.93
C VAL A 32 3.48 -5.31 -5.18
N LEU A 33 3.55 -5.38 -3.85
CA LEU A 33 4.39 -4.52 -3.01
C LEU A 33 4.94 -5.35 -1.85
N ASN A 34 6.22 -5.17 -1.55
CA ASN A 34 6.88 -5.71 -0.37
C ASN A 34 7.99 -4.72 0.03
N GLU A 35 7.63 -3.72 0.82
CA GLU A 35 8.51 -2.64 1.27
C GLU A 35 8.63 -2.65 2.78
N PRO A 36 9.72 -2.16 3.38
CA PRO A 36 9.77 -1.87 4.80
C PRO A 36 8.63 -0.95 5.26
N SER A 37 8.10 -1.21 6.46
CA SER A 37 7.02 -0.42 7.08
C SER A 37 7.56 0.85 7.73
N VAL A 38 8.29 1.66 6.96
CA VAL A 38 9.01 2.83 7.46
C VAL A 38 8.62 4.09 6.67
N VAL A 39 8.67 5.23 7.37
CA VAL A 39 8.44 6.56 6.79
C VAL A 39 9.53 7.48 7.28
N ALA A 40 10.25 8.12 6.34
CA ALA A 40 11.22 9.16 6.67
C ALA A 40 10.49 10.49 6.86
N ILE A 41 10.71 11.14 8.00
CA ILE A 41 10.08 12.41 8.37
C ILE A 41 11.15 13.45 8.65
N ALA A 42 11.00 14.64 8.07
CA ALA A 42 11.76 15.83 8.44
C ALA A 42 10.90 16.80 9.24
N GLU A 43 11.49 17.43 10.25
CA GLU A 43 10.87 18.52 10.98
C GLU A 43 11.49 19.85 10.55
N VAL A 44 10.67 20.71 9.93
CA VAL A 44 11.11 22.02 9.44
C VAL A 44 10.19 23.07 10.02
N LYS A 45 10.74 23.99 10.82
CA LYS A 45 10.01 25.07 11.51
C LYS A 45 8.84 24.53 12.36
N GLY A 46 9.06 23.44 13.09
CA GLY A 46 8.05 22.79 13.94
C GLY A 46 6.95 22.03 13.17
N LYS A 47 7.10 21.86 11.85
CA LYS A 47 6.16 21.07 11.02
C LYS A 47 6.82 19.80 10.54
N LYS A 48 6.16 18.67 10.76
CA LYS A 48 6.56 17.35 10.23
C LYS A 48 6.20 17.26 8.74
N GLN A 49 7.15 16.83 7.93
CA GLN A 49 7.01 16.59 6.50
C GLN A 49 7.49 15.19 6.17
N VAL A 50 6.68 14.44 5.41
CA VAL A 50 7.10 13.13 4.90
C VAL A 50 8.07 13.34 3.75
N LEU A 51 9.24 12.72 3.83
CA LEU A 51 10.27 12.77 2.79
C LEU A 51 10.23 11.55 1.88
N ALA A 52 10.02 10.37 2.45
CA ALA A 52 10.00 9.10 1.73
C ALA A 52 9.18 8.06 2.50
N VAL A 53 8.75 7.02 1.78
CA VAL A 53 8.08 5.83 2.30
C VAL A 53 8.76 4.59 1.73
N GLY A 54 8.76 3.52 2.52
CA GLY A 54 9.46 2.26 2.24
C GLY A 54 10.58 2.02 3.23
#